data_AF-A0A3M7PIT3-F1
#
_entry.id   AF-A0A3M7PIT3-F1
#
_cell.length_a   1.000
_cell.length_b   1.000
_cell.length_c   1.000
_cell.angle_alpha   90.00
_cell.angle_beta   90.00
_cell.angle_gamma   90.00
#
_symmetry.space_group_name_H-M   'P 1'
#
loop_
_entity.id
_entity.type
_entity.pdbx_description
1 polymer ?
#
loop_
_entity_poly.entity_id
_entity_poly.type
_entity_poly.pdbx_seq_one_letter_code
_entity_poly.pdbx_strand_id
1 'polypeptide(L)'
;IHGEVTSSSESRSEHSIDDATQNTNSSSNLESEITNADRIAKNPSSSIENEFESLKEEQEKDEDIQWIKGLILENGVQKPKISIFESPTRRILYKQYDHFTLVDGILYRHSEDRYGFKTTQLVLPKQVVERIVNQVHSTIYNGHLGKSKTMSKITDRFYRPFLKDDIMRCVKCCDVCQKIKLTQPARHAELIYLTPCRPNQLITTDLAGPF
;
A
#
# COMPACT_ATOMS: atom_id res chain seq x y z
N ILE A 1 -55.84 12.32 3.25
CA ILE A 1 -56.18 12.76 1.86
C ILE A 1 -56.05 14.29 1.87
N HIS A 2 -55.71 14.92 0.74
CA HIS A 2 -55.40 16.37 0.57
C HIS A 2 -56.30 17.33 1.37
N GLY A 3 -55.84 18.51 1.81
CA GLY A 3 -54.52 19.16 1.66
C GLY A 3 -54.59 20.62 2.17
N GLU A 4 -53.70 21.50 1.69
CA GLU A 4 -53.80 22.99 1.77
C GLU A 4 -53.73 23.63 3.19
N VAL A 5 -53.33 24.91 3.41
CA VAL A 5 -52.72 25.99 2.58
C VAL A 5 -51.53 26.60 3.36
N THR A 6 -50.57 27.23 2.68
CA THR A 6 -49.65 28.23 3.27
C THR A 6 -49.66 29.53 2.45
N SER A 7 -49.89 30.67 3.11
CA SER A 7 -49.66 32.04 2.60
C SER A 7 -48.39 32.60 3.27
N SER A 8 -47.45 33.25 2.57
CA SER A 8 -47.52 34.62 2.03
C SER A 8 -47.83 35.65 3.14
N SER A 9 -47.06 36.72 3.35
CA SER A 9 -46.17 37.45 2.41
C SER A 9 -45.09 38.29 3.14
N GLU A 10 -44.09 38.77 2.37
CA GLU A 10 -43.49 40.15 2.32
C GLU A 10 -43.41 41.02 3.61
N SER A 11 -42.45 41.94 3.84
CA SER A 11 -41.15 42.37 3.25
C SER A 11 -40.52 43.40 4.24
N ARG A 12 -39.54 44.31 4.03
CA ARG A 12 -38.62 44.78 2.95
C ARG A 12 -37.47 45.61 3.62
N SER A 13 -36.35 45.88 2.92
CA SER A 13 -35.56 47.16 2.87
C SER A 13 -35.12 47.95 4.13
N GLU A 14 -33.98 48.67 4.18
CA GLU A 14 -32.83 48.91 3.27
C GLU A 14 -31.69 49.66 4.01
N HIS A 15 -30.64 50.05 3.29
CA HIS A 15 -29.47 50.88 3.65
C HIS A 15 -28.42 50.19 4.56
N SER A 16 -27.15 49.98 4.16
CA SER A 16 -26.20 50.65 3.23
C SER A 16 -25.28 51.68 3.90
N ILE A 17 -23.98 51.33 3.91
CA ILE A 17 -22.84 52.24 3.79
C ILE A 17 -21.87 51.54 2.84
N ASP A 18 -21.52 52.19 1.73
CA ASP A 18 -20.47 51.75 0.81
C ASP A 18 -19.09 52.15 1.36
N ASP A 19 -18.06 51.33 1.15
CA ASP A 19 -16.72 51.86 0.88
C ASP A 19 -15.92 50.90 -0.02
N ALA A 20 -15.19 51.46 -0.99
CA ALA A 20 -14.59 50.68 -2.07
C ALA A 20 -13.25 51.28 -2.52
N THR A 21 -12.13 50.69 -2.08
CA THR A 21 -10.79 51.05 -2.59
C THR A 21 -9.84 49.86 -2.74
N GLN A 22 -9.40 49.66 -3.99
CA GLN A 22 -8.03 49.30 -4.38
C GLN A 22 -7.44 47.95 -3.89
N ASN A 23 -7.86 46.88 -4.58
CA ASN A 23 -6.97 45.99 -5.34
C ASN A 23 -5.47 46.03 -4.99
N THR A 24 -4.97 45.00 -4.28
CA THR A 24 -3.55 44.59 -4.32
C THR A 24 -3.46 43.07 -4.52
N ASN A 25 -2.56 42.62 -5.40
CA ASN A 25 -2.43 41.19 -5.75
C ASN A 25 -1.91 40.35 -4.57
N SER A 26 -2.51 39.18 -4.32
CA SER A 26 -1.95 38.10 -3.49
C SER A 26 -2.57 36.74 -3.84
N SER A 27 -2.17 36.18 -4.98
CA SER A 27 -2.47 34.79 -5.36
C SER A 27 -1.46 33.82 -4.74
N SER A 28 -1.87 32.56 -4.54
CA SER A 28 -1.09 31.37 -4.13
C SER A 28 -0.36 31.47 -2.76
N ASN A 29 -0.52 30.53 -1.82
CA ASN A 29 -0.37 29.08 -1.97
C ASN A 29 -1.06 28.33 -0.82
N LEU A 30 -1.80 27.26 -1.14
CA LEU A 30 -2.25 26.26 -0.15
C LEU A 30 -2.22 24.82 -0.71
N GLU A 31 -1.23 24.50 -1.56
CA GLU A 31 -1.00 23.15 -2.08
C GLU A 31 0.50 22.80 -2.02
N SER A 32 0.96 22.18 -0.92
CA SER A 32 2.32 21.61 -0.88
C SER A 32 2.58 20.45 0.10
N GLU A 33 1.56 19.70 0.54
CA GLU A 33 1.78 18.33 1.09
C GLU A 33 2.04 17.30 -0.03
N ILE A 34 2.90 17.68 -0.98
CA ILE A 34 3.34 16.82 -2.07
C ILE A 34 4.28 15.77 -1.48
N THR A 35 3.78 14.54 -1.35
CA THR A 35 4.57 13.43 -0.83
C THR A 35 5.82 13.20 -1.69
N ASN A 36 6.93 12.75 -1.10
CA ASN A 36 8.20 12.55 -1.82
C ASN A 36 8.06 11.70 -3.10
N ALA A 37 7.04 10.85 -3.18
CA ALA A 37 6.77 9.97 -4.30
C ALA A 37 6.36 10.70 -5.60
N ASP A 38 5.91 11.96 -5.53
CA ASP A 38 5.50 12.76 -6.69
C ASP A 38 6.62 13.67 -7.21
N ARG A 39 7.65 13.94 -6.39
CA ARG A 39 8.88 14.63 -6.82
C ARG A 39 9.69 13.78 -7.82
N ILE A 40 9.69 12.47 -7.61
CA ILE A 40 10.35 11.47 -8.48
C ILE A 40 9.91 11.62 -9.95
N ALA A 41 8.64 11.97 -10.20
CA ALA A 41 8.07 12.07 -11.53
C ALA A 41 8.25 13.45 -12.22
N LYS A 42 8.82 14.46 -11.55
CA LYS A 42 8.79 15.87 -12.03
C LYS A 42 10.13 16.59 -12.06
N ASN A 43 11.16 16.14 -11.34
CA ASN A 43 12.54 16.62 -11.50
C ASN A 43 13.52 15.54 -10.97
N PRO A 44 14.24 14.81 -11.85
CA PRO A 44 15.32 13.94 -11.41
C PRO A 44 16.51 14.78 -10.92
N SER A 45 16.92 14.60 -9.66
CA SER A 45 18.23 15.03 -9.21
C SER A 45 19.24 13.89 -9.39
N SER A 46 20.53 14.18 -9.39
CA SER A 46 21.58 13.15 -9.55
C SER A 46 21.56 12.07 -8.47
N SER A 47 20.95 12.31 -7.30
CA SER A 47 20.71 11.25 -6.31
C SER A 47 19.73 10.17 -6.81
N ILE A 48 18.76 10.55 -7.65
CA ILE A 48 17.74 9.65 -8.21
C ILE A 48 18.32 8.83 -9.38
N GLU A 49 19.22 9.42 -10.19
CA GLU A 49 19.93 8.70 -11.26
C GLU A 49 20.73 7.51 -10.70
N ASN A 50 21.38 7.69 -9.54
CA ASN A 50 22.10 6.62 -8.83
C ASN A 50 21.15 5.53 -8.30
N GLU A 51 19.91 5.86 -7.89
CA GLU A 51 18.91 4.85 -7.50
C GLU A 51 18.40 4.06 -8.71
N PHE A 52 18.24 4.69 -9.89
CA PHE A 52 17.84 3.99 -11.11
C PHE A 52 18.90 3.02 -11.63
N GLU A 53 20.18 3.42 -11.67
CA GLU A 53 21.25 2.52 -12.11
C GLU A 53 21.43 1.34 -11.12
N SER A 54 21.29 1.58 -9.81
CA SER A 54 21.23 0.51 -8.79
C SER A 54 20.10 -0.49 -9.07
N LEU A 55 18.89 -0.02 -9.39
CA LEU A 55 17.74 -0.89 -9.68
C LEU A 55 17.90 -1.68 -10.99
N LYS A 56 18.55 -1.07 -11.99
CA LYS A 56 18.92 -1.70 -13.26
C LYS A 56 19.92 -2.83 -13.06
N GLU A 57 20.99 -2.57 -12.30
CA GLU A 57 21.93 -3.60 -11.85
C GLU A 57 21.26 -4.71 -11.04
N GLU A 58 20.31 -4.37 -10.15
CA GLU A 58 19.60 -5.36 -9.33
C GLU A 58 18.67 -6.24 -10.18
N GLN A 59 18.09 -5.72 -11.27
CA GLN A 59 17.36 -6.55 -12.25
C GLN A 59 18.28 -7.48 -13.04
N GLU A 60 19.51 -7.08 -13.36
CA GLU A 60 20.53 -7.95 -13.98
C GLU A 60 21.10 -9.02 -13.04
N LYS A 61 20.62 -9.09 -11.79
CA LYS A 61 20.98 -10.11 -10.79
C LYS A 61 19.84 -11.10 -10.50
N ASP A 62 18.68 -11.00 -11.18
CA ASP A 62 17.54 -11.92 -11.06
C ASP A 62 17.30 -12.65 -12.39
N GLU A 63 17.69 -13.93 -12.47
CA GLU A 63 17.65 -14.78 -13.68
C GLU A 63 16.28 -14.82 -14.36
N ASP A 64 15.19 -14.85 -13.57
CA ASP A 64 13.82 -14.88 -14.09
C ASP A 64 13.45 -13.54 -14.76
N ILE A 65 14.06 -12.42 -14.33
CA ILE A 65 13.91 -11.08 -14.93
C ILE A 65 14.80 -10.94 -16.16
N GLN A 66 16.06 -11.37 -16.12
CA GLN A 66 16.94 -11.37 -17.29
C GLN A 66 16.33 -12.17 -18.46
N TRP A 67 15.76 -13.34 -18.16
CA TRP A 67 15.08 -14.18 -19.16
C TRP A 67 13.92 -13.47 -19.87
N ILE A 68 13.02 -12.78 -19.14
CA ILE A 68 11.91 -12.07 -19.78
C ILE A 68 12.38 -10.79 -20.50
N LYS A 69 13.44 -10.12 -20.01
CA LYS A 69 14.07 -8.99 -20.72
C LYS A 69 14.68 -9.42 -22.06
N GLY A 70 15.39 -10.55 -22.08
CA GLY A 70 15.91 -11.16 -23.31
C GLY A 70 14.82 -11.46 -24.33
N LEU A 71 13.75 -12.14 -23.92
CA LEU A 71 12.61 -12.42 -24.81
C LEU A 71 11.96 -11.16 -25.40
N ILE A 72 11.87 -10.07 -24.62
CA ILE A 72 11.32 -8.79 -25.08
C ILE A 72 12.29 -8.09 -26.05
N LEU A 73 13.60 -8.17 -25.83
CA LEU A 73 14.62 -7.62 -26.73
C LEU A 73 14.69 -8.38 -28.07
N GLU A 74 14.55 -9.71 -28.04
CA GLU A 74 14.60 -10.57 -29.23
C GLU A 74 13.34 -10.49 -30.09
N ASN A 75 12.15 -10.48 -29.47
CA ASN A 75 10.87 -10.65 -30.16
C ASN A 75 10.01 -9.37 -30.17
N GLY A 76 10.39 -8.34 -29.41
CA GLY A 76 9.69 -7.06 -29.33
C GLY A 76 8.26 -7.22 -28.84
N VAL A 77 7.30 -6.75 -29.63
CA VAL A 77 5.86 -6.86 -29.32
C VAL A 77 5.30 -8.26 -29.61
N GLN A 78 5.99 -9.09 -30.40
CA GLN A 78 5.49 -10.40 -30.80
C GLN A 78 5.81 -11.46 -29.75
N LYS A 79 4.79 -11.93 -29.02
CA LYS A 79 4.94 -12.99 -28.01
C LYS A 79 5.39 -14.32 -28.66
N PRO A 80 6.59 -14.84 -28.37
CA PRO A 80 7.06 -16.11 -28.92
C PRO A 80 6.25 -17.29 -28.37
N LYS A 81 6.13 -18.41 -29.10
CA LYS A 81 5.36 -19.58 -28.66
C LYS A 81 6.19 -20.50 -27.76
N ILE A 82 6.19 -20.23 -26.45
CA ILE A 82 6.87 -21.04 -25.43
C ILE A 82 5.85 -21.91 -24.66
N SER A 83 6.19 -23.19 -24.46
CA SER A 83 5.37 -24.18 -23.74
C SER A 83 6.06 -24.78 -22.50
N ILE A 84 7.40 -24.80 -22.48
CA ILE A 84 8.23 -25.33 -21.38
C ILE A 84 8.78 -24.15 -20.58
N PHE A 85 8.76 -24.24 -19.25
CA PHE A 85 9.24 -23.19 -18.34
C PHE A 85 10.01 -23.83 -17.17
N GLU A 86 11.23 -23.37 -16.92
CA GLU A 86 12.07 -23.83 -15.79
C GLU A 86 11.46 -23.47 -14.43
N SER A 87 10.89 -22.27 -14.29
CA SER A 87 10.37 -21.75 -13.02
C SER A 87 8.88 -21.37 -13.10
N PRO A 88 8.12 -21.50 -11.99
CA PRO A 88 6.78 -20.93 -11.89
C PRO A 88 6.75 -19.42 -12.14
N THR A 89 7.83 -18.71 -11.78
CA THR A 89 8.04 -17.28 -12.07
C THR A 89 7.98 -17.01 -13.56
N ARG A 90 8.83 -17.68 -14.37
CA ARG A 90 8.90 -17.48 -15.83
C ARG A 90 7.57 -17.78 -16.50
N ARG A 91 6.85 -18.81 -16.06
CA ARG A 91 5.49 -19.11 -16.54
C ARG A 91 4.48 -18.00 -16.25
N ILE A 92 4.62 -17.28 -15.13
CA ILE A 92 3.77 -16.13 -14.79
C ILE A 92 4.20 -14.88 -15.58
N LEU A 93 5.50 -14.60 -15.68
CA LEU A 93 6.05 -13.51 -16.47
C LEU A 93 5.64 -13.64 -17.94
N TYR A 94 5.89 -14.80 -18.56
CA TYR A 94 5.47 -15.08 -19.94
C TYR A 94 3.96 -14.93 -20.16
N LYS A 95 3.11 -15.33 -19.20
CA LYS A 95 1.66 -15.06 -19.30
C LYS A 95 1.36 -13.57 -19.41
N GLN A 96 2.12 -12.72 -18.73
CA GLN A 96 2.01 -11.26 -18.76
C GLN A 96 2.94 -10.56 -19.77
N TYR A 97 3.58 -11.27 -20.71
CA TYR A 97 4.49 -10.71 -21.72
C TYR A 97 3.99 -9.39 -22.33
N ASP A 98 2.73 -9.38 -22.76
CA ASP A 98 2.04 -8.29 -23.48
C ASP A 98 1.78 -7.05 -22.62
N HIS A 99 2.15 -7.11 -21.33
CA HIS A 99 2.01 -6.05 -20.33
C HIS A 99 3.36 -5.47 -19.93
N PHE A 100 4.47 -6.04 -20.39
CA PHE A 100 5.82 -5.57 -20.04
C PHE A 100 6.37 -4.60 -21.08
N THR A 101 7.18 -3.66 -20.61
CA THR A 101 7.87 -2.64 -21.40
C THR A 101 9.27 -2.44 -20.82
N LEU A 102 10.28 -2.38 -21.68
CA LEU A 102 11.64 -2.02 -21.28
C LEU A 102 11.84 -0.51 -21.50
N VAL A 103 12.29 0.20 -20.47
CA VAL A 103 12.60 1.65 -20.52
C VAL A 103 13.98 1.83 -19.90
N ASP A 104 14.93 2.37 -20.67
CA ASP A 104 16.34 2.58 -20.26
C ASP A 104 17.04 1.34 -19.67
N GLY A 105 16.64 0.16 -20.15
CA GLY A 105 17.13 -1.13 -19.68
C GLY A 105 16.46 -1.65 -18.41
N ILE A 106 15.48 -0.93 -17.84
CA ILE A 106 14.67 -1.32 -16.68
C ILE A 106 13.33 -1.89 -17.14
N LEU A 107 12.94 -3.03 -16.59
CA LEU A 107 11.67 -3.70 -16.87
C LEU A 107 10.53 -3.10 -16.03
N TYR A 108 9.49 -2.62 -16.72
CA TYR A 108 8.24 -2.13 -16.15
C TYR A 108 7.05 -2.96 -16.62
N ARG A 109 6.02 -3.03 -15.78
CA ARG A 109 4.72 -3.66 -16.07
C ARG A 109 3.63 -2.61 -16.13
N HIS A 110 2.83 -2.63 -17.18
CA HIS A 110 1.60 -1.85 -17.27
C HIS A 110 0.41 -2.73 -16.86
N SER A 111 -0.48 -2.21 -16.02
CA SER A 111 -1.76 -2.87 -15.76
C SER A 111 -2.90 -1.87 -15.68
N GLU A 112 -4.03 -2.23 -16.25
CA GLU A 112 -5.26 -1.47 -16.21
C GLU A 112 -6.21 -2.10 -15.17
N ASP A 113 -6.89 -1.26 -14.39
CA ASP A 113 -7.86 -1.71 -13.41
C ASP A 113 -9.29 -1.78 -14.00
N ARG A 114 -10.27 -2.21 -13.18
CA ARG A 114 -11.67 -2.37 -13.60
C ARG A 114 -12.40 -1.06 -13.94
N TYR A 115 -11.77 0.09 -13.71
CA TYR A 115 -12.30 1.42 -14.01
C TYR A 115 -11.52 2.11 -15.14
N GLY A 116 -10.53 1.44 -15.75
CA GLY A 116 -9.69 1.97 -16.81
C GLY A 116 -8.45 2.74 -16.33
N PHE A 117 -8.16 2.74 -15.02
CA PHE A 117 -6.95 3.39 -14.51
C PHE A 117 -5.72 2.55 -14.87
N LYS A 118 -4.82 3.15 -15.65
CA LYS A 118 -3.55 2.54 -16.07
C LYS A 118 -2.45 2.87 -15.07
N THR A 119 -1.82 1.83 -14.53
CA THR A 119 -0.74 1.92 -13.55
C THR A 119 0.52 1.29 -14.14
N THR A 120 1.60 2.07 -14.17
CA THR A 120 2.96 1.59 -14.51
C THR A 120 3.67 1.18 -13.24
N GLN A 121 4.22 -0.03 -13.21
CA GLN A 121 4.79 -0.66 -12.03
C GLN A 121 6.21 -1.12 -12.31
N LEU A 122 7.16 -0.80 -11.42
CA LEU A 122 8.52 -1.33 -11.53
C LEU A 122 8.52 -2.83 -11.21
N VAL A 123 9.18 -3.65 -12.04
CA VAL A 123 9.35 -5.07 -11.75
C VAL A 123 10.50 -5.24 -10.74
N LEU A 124 10.19 -5.74 -9.54
CA LEU A 124 11.18 -5.89 -8.47
C LEU A 124 11.97 -7.21 -8.60
N PRO A 125 13.31 -7.17 -8.59
CA PRO A 125 14.13 -8.35 -8.41
C PRO A 125 14.03 -8.87 -6.96
N LYS A 126 14.20 -10.17 -6.79
CA LYS A 126 13.93 -10.92 -5.54
C LYS A 126 14.55 -10.29 -4.29
N GLN A 127 15.82 -9.90 -4.39
CA GLN A 127 16.62 -9.36 -3.29
C GLN A 127 16.21 -7.95 -2.83
N VAL A 128 15.52 -7.19 -3.69
CA VAL A 128 15.07 -5.82 -3.39
C VAL A 128 13.73 -5.80 -2.66
N VAL A 129 12.91 -6.85 -2.79
CA VAL A 129 11.56 -6.92 -2.21
C VAL A 129 11.57 -6.67 -0.70
N GLU A 130 12.50 -7.28 0.05
CA GLU A 130 12.56 -7.12 1.50
C GLU A 130 12.99 -5.70 1.92
N ARG A 131 13.94 -5.09 1.19
CA ARG A 131 14.37 -3.69 1.38
C ARG A 131 13.19 -2.74 1.20
N ILE A 132 12.42 -2.89 0.12
CA ILE A 132 11.24 -2.07 -0.18
C ILE A 132 10.12 -2.30 0.84
N VAL A 133 9.84 -3.55 1.24
CA VAL A 133 8.83 -3.82 2.28
C VAL A 133 9.21 -3.16 3.59
N ASN A 134 10.45 -3.30 4.04
CA ASN A 134 10.92 -2.71 5.29
C ASN A 134 10.89 -1.17 5.24
N GLN A 135 11.23 -0.55 4.10
CA GLN A 135 11.15 0.89 3.89
C GLN A 135 9.71 1.42 3.92
N VAL A 136 8.74 0.73 3.29
CA VAL A 136 7.32 1.15 3.29
C VAL A 136 6.61 0.85 4.63
N HIS A 137 6.98 -0.25 5.29
CA HIS A 137 6.35 -0.70 6.53
C HIS A 137 6.87 0.03 7.78
N SER A 138 8.19 0.09 7.93
CA SER A 138 8.88 0.51 9.16
C SER A 138 9.33 1.98 9.15
N THR A 139 8.96 2.77 8.14
CA THR A 139 9.24 4.22 8.14
C THR A 139 8.50 4.92 9.27
N ILE A 140 9.16 5.90 9.90
CA ILE A 140 8.65 6.67 11.05
C ILE A 140 7.27 7.26 10.75
N TYR A 141 7.08 7.85 9.57
CA TYR A 141 5.81 8.43 9.10
C TYR A 141 4.69 7.41 8.81
N ASN A 142 5.02 6.11 8.71
CA ASN A 142 4.08 5.03 8.39
C ASN A 142 3.71 4.15 9.60
N GLY A 143 4.47 4.23 10.70
CA GLY A 143 4.07 3.69 12.01
C GLY A 143 3.78 2.19 12.06
N HIS A 144 4.67 1.35 11.50
CA HIS A 144 4.45 -0.10 11.33
C HIS A 144 3.14 -0.42 10.60
N LEU A 145 3.02 0.16 9.41
CA LEU A 145 1.81 0.20 8.61
C LEU A 145 1.17 -1.19 8.43
N GLY A 146 -0.08 -1.33 8.87
CA GLY A 146 -0.78 -2.61 8.93
C GLY A 146 -0.85 -3.34 7.58
N LYS A 147 -0.80 -4.67 7.60
CA LYS A 147 -0.58 -5.55 6.43
C LYS A 147 -1.30 -5.13 5.14
N SER A 148 -2.60 -4.84 5.22
CA SER A 148 -3.41 -4.42 4.05
C SER A 148 -2.97 -3.07 3.46
N LYS A 149 -2.66 -2.07 4.30
CA LYS A 149 -2.18 -0.76 3.83
C LYS A 149 -0.77 -0.84 3.22
N THR A 150 0.12 -1.63 3.83
CA THR A 150 1.46 -1.91 3.27
C THR A 150 1.37 -2.67 1.96
N MET A 151 0.49 -3.68 1.88
CA MET A 151 0.18 -4.39 0.64
C MET A 151 -0.19 -3.41 -0.47
N SER A 152 -1.24 -2.60 -0.27
CA SER A 152 -1.72 -1.66 -1.27
C SER A 152 -0.63 -0.67 -1.73
N LYS A 153 0.10 -0.03 -0.80
CA LYS A 153 1.17 0.92 -1.15
C LYS A 153 2.27 0.31 -2.01
N ILE A 154 2.59 -0.98 -1.80
CA ILE A 154 3.63 -1.66 -2.59
C ILE A 154 3.04 -2.16 -3.91
N THR A 155 1.88 -2.82 -3.91
CA THR A 155 1.26 -3.37 -5.14
C THR A 155 0.66 -2.32 -6.08
N ASP A 156 0.64 -1.04 -5.66
CA ASP A 156 0.37 0.13 -6.49
C ASP A 156 1.54 0.39 -7.46
N ARG A 157 2.76 0.54 -6.91
CA ARG A 157 3.95 1.00 -7.65
C ARG A 157 4.90 -0.11 -8.10
N PHE A 158 4.76 -1.31 -7.55
CA PHE A 158 5.69 -2.42 -7.75
C PHE A 158 4.99 -3.72 -8.13
N TYR A 159 5.67 -4.51 -8.96
CA TYR A 159 5.24 -5.84 -9.36
C TYR A 159 6.34 -6.90 -9.16
N ARG A 160 5.95 -8.08 -8.70
CA ARG A 160 6.71 -9.33 -8.83
C ARG A 160 5.73 -10.51 -8.81
N PRO A 161 5.98 -11.63 -9.52
CA PRO A 161 5.29 -12.87 -9.22
C PRO A 161 5.44 -13.22 -7.73
N PHE A 162 4.33 -13.59 -7.08
CA PHE A 162 4.24 -13.88 -5.62
C PHE A 162 4.54 -12.70 -4.67
N LEU A 163 4.61 -11.45 -5.15
CA LEU A 163 4.90 -10.25 -4.34
C LEU A 163 4.01 -10.13 -3.09
N LYS A 164 2.74 -10.52 -3.17
CA LYS A 164 1.81 -10.48 -2.02
C LYS A 164 2.25 -11.43 -0.90
N ASP A 165 2.74 -12.61 -1.25
CA ASP A 165 3.20 -13.61 -0.28
C ASP A 165 4.54 -13.20 0.34
N ASP A 166 5.42 -12.57 -0.46
CA ASP A 166 6.65 -11.94 0.02
C ASP A 166 6.37 -10.80 1.02
N ILE A 167 5.47 -9.86 0.69
CA ILE A 167 5.03 -8.79 1.61
C ILE A 167 4.43 -9.38 2.90
N MET A 168 3.56 -10.40 2.78
CA MET A 168 2.95 -11.05 3.94
C MET A 168 3.96 -11.76 4.84
N ARG A 169 5.03 -12.33 4.27
CA ARG A 169 6.15 -12.95 4.97
C ARG A 169 6.97 -11.92 5.72
N CYS A 170 7.49 -10.89 5.04
CA CYS A 170 8.29 -9.83 5.66
C CYS A 170 7.53 -9.13 6.81
N VAL A 171 6.27 -8.73 6.61
CA VAL A 171 5.46 -8.08 7.68
C VAL A 171 4.99 -9.09 8.76
N LYS A 172 5.07 -10.42 8.52
CA LYS A 172 4.92 -11.42 9.60
C LYS A 172 6.18 -11.49 10.47
N CYS A 173 7.36 -11.30 9.89
CA CYS A 173 8.65 -11.37 10.59
C CYS A 173 9.05 -10.08 11.32
N CYS A 174 8.27 -9.00 11.25
CA CYS A 174 8.59 -7.75 11.95
C CYS A 174 8.40 -7.85 13.47
N ASP A 175 9.50 -7.82 14.23
CA ASP A 175 9.53 -7.86 15.70
C ASP A 175 8.59 -6.84 16.37
N VAL A 176 8.54 -5.60 15.85
CA VAL A 176 7.73 -4.53 16.43
C VAL A 176 6.25 -4.86 16.27
N CYS A 177 5.83 -5.36 15.10
CA CYS A 177 4.47 -5.85 14.91
C CYS A 177 4.17 -7.09 15.77
N GLN A 178 5.13 -8.00 15.97
CA GLN A 178 4.92 -9.18 16.82
C GLN A 178 4.71 -8.77 18.30
N LYS A 179 5.48 -7.79 18.79
CA LYS A 179 5.39 -7.28 20.17
C LYS A 179 4.13 -6.42 20.40
N ILE A 180 3.77 -5.56 19.44
CA ILE A 180 2.59 -4.68 19.54
C ILE A 180 1.28 -5.45 19.32
N LYS A 181 1.28 -6.52 18.51
CA LYS A 181 0.09 -7.31 18.24
C LYS A 181 -0.23 -8.22 19.44
N LEU A 182 -0.74 -7.60 20.49
CA LEU A 182 -1.47 -8.25 21.57
C LEU A 182 -2.37 -9.34 20.99
N THR A 183 -2.11 -10.58 21.38
CA THR A 183 -3.08 -11.65 21.25
C THR A 183 -4.27 -11.23 22.10
N GLN A 184 -5.30 -10.67 21.45
CA GLN A 184 -6.64 -10.66 22.00
C GLN A 184 -6.90 -12.09 22.46
N PRO A 185 -6.99 -12.37 23.78
CA PRO A 185 -7.24 -13.73 24.23
C PRO A 185 -8.53 -14.19 23.57
N ALA A 186 -8.60 -15.48 23.21
CA ALA A 186 -9.88 -16.05 22.80
C ALA A 186 -10.90 -15.67 23.89
N ARG A 187 -12.09 -15.19 23.48
CA ARG A 187 -13.16 -14.88 24.45
C ARG A 187 -13.65 -16.20 25.02
N HIS A 188 -12.94 -16.70 26.02
CA HIS A 188 -13.37 -17.80 26.86
C HIS A 188 -14.74 -17.46 27.42
N ALA A 189 -15.60 -18.47 27.58
CA ALA A 189 -16.91 -18.29 28.15
C ALA A 189 -16.81 -17.68 29.56
N GLU A 190 -17.88 -16.99 29.98
CA GLU A 190 -17.98 -16.41 31.31
C GLU A 190 -17.71 -17.48 32.39
N LEU A 191 -16.97 -17.11 33.44
CA LEU A 191 -16.59 -18.03 34.51
C LEU A 191 -17.83 -18.40 35.33
N ILE A 192 -18.32 -19.62 35.11
CA ILE A 192 -19.45 -20.18 35.87
C ILE A 192 -18.97 -20.51 37.29
N TYR A 193 -19.40 -19.71 38.26
CA TYR A 193 -19.15 -19.96 39.67
C TYR A 193 -19.87 -21.23 40.14
N LEU A 194 -19.18 -22.08 40.90
CA LEU A 194 -19.77 -23.26 41.53
C LEU A 194 -20.50 -22.86 42.80
N THR A 195 -21.84 -22.93 42.80
CA THR A 195 -22.65 -22.70 44.00
C THR A 195 -22.74 -23.98 44.85
N PRO A 196 -22.14 -24.05 46.05
CA PRO A 196 -22.33 -25.18 46.95
C PRO A 196 -23.74 -25.15 47.55
N CYS A 197 -24.44 -26.30 47.52
CA CYS A 197 -25.78 -26.46 48.06
C CYS A 197 -25.78 -27.01 49.51
N ARG A 198 -24.61 -27.37 50.05
CA ARG A 198 -24.42 -27.92 51.39
C ARG A 198 -23.11 -27.42 52.02
N PRO A 199 -23.00 -27.35 53.36
CA PRO A 199 -21.74 -27.11 54.05
C PRO A 199 -20.64 -28.08 53.61
N ASN A 200 -19.38 -27.61 53.62
CA ASN A 200 -18.18 -28.39 53.26
C ASN A 200 -18.13 -28.95 51.82
N GLN A 201 -19.04 -28.53 50.92
CA GLN A 201 -19.06 -28.98 49.52
C GLN A 201 -17.99 -28.30 48.64
N LEU A 202 -17.49 -27.12 49.03
CA LEU A 202 -16.41 -26.41 48.36
C LEU A 202 -15.54 -25.72 49.42
N ILE A 203 -14.22 -25.79 49.28
CA ILE A 203 -13.24 -25.09 50.11
C ILE A 203 -12.26 -24.39 49.16
N THR A 204 -12.03 -23.10 49.37
CA THR A 204 -11.11 -22.26 48.59
C THR A 204 -10.20 -21.51 49.55
N THR A 205 -8.89 -21.58 49.33
CA THR A 205 -7.87 -20.92 50.15
C THR A 205 -7.00 -20.05 49.25
N ASP A 206 -6.69 -18.84 49.71
CA ASP A 206 -5.81 -17.88 49.02
C ASP A 206 -4.82 -17.25 50.02
N LEU A 207 -3.74 -16.65 49.52
CA LEU A 207 -2.65 -16.08 50.33
C LEU A 207 -2.48 -14.58 50.05
N ALA A 208 -2.85 -13.75 51.02
CA ALA A 208 -2.71 -12.30 50.94
C ALA A 208 -1.38 -11.77 51.50
N GLY A 209 -0.89 -10.67 50.94
CA GLY A 209 0.26 -9.90 51.42
C GLY A 209 0.85 -8.99 50.32
N PRO A 210 1.87 -8.18 50.63
CA PRO A 210 2.39 -7.89 51.96
C PRO A 210 1.44 -6.97 52.77
N PHE A 211 1.78 -6.75 54.04
CA PHE A 211 1.08 -5.85 54.98
C PHE A 211 2.09 -4.88 55.60
#